data_AF-A0A024P3H5-F1
#
_entry.id   AF-A0A024P3H5-F1
#
_cell.length_a   1.000
_cell.length_b   1.000
_cell.length_c   1.000
_cell.angle_alpha   90.00
_cell.angle_beta   90.00
_cell.angle_gamma   90.00
#
_symmetry.space_group_name_H-M   'P 1'
#
loop_
_entity.id
_entity.type
_entity.pdbx_description
1 polymer ?
#
loop_
_entity_poly.entity_id
_entity_poly.type
_entity_poly.pdbx_seq_one_letter_code
_entity_poly.pdbx_strand_id
1 'polypeptide(L)' 'MMSWKETLKAMNEIQAVCWECKIELREEEIYTITDGNSLHIEVCFDCYKNRGAGELTELDPFHG' A
#
# COMPACT_ATOMS: atom_id res chain seq x y z
N MET A 1 -12.49 11.87 -22.24
CA MET A 1 -11.78 10.64 -22.68
C MET A 1 -10.31 10.90 -22.39
N MET A 2 -9.69 10.18 -21.46
CA MET A 2 -8.26 10.38 -21.16
C MET A 2 -7.43 10.02 -22.40
N SER A 3 -6.36 10.77 -22.65
CA SER A 3 -5.41 10.44 -23.70
C SER A 3 -4.55 9.22 -23.28
N TRP A 4 -4.09 8.45 -24.26
CA TRP A 4 -3.22 7.30 -24.03
C TRP A 4 -1.95 7.65 -23.24
N LYS A 5 -1.44 8.88 -23.39
CA LYS A 5 -0.28 9.39 -22.65
C LYS A 5 -0.58 9.56 -21.16
N GLU A 6 -1.77 10.04 -20.82
CA GLU A 6 -2.23 10.15 -19.42
C GLU A 6 -2.46 8.78 -18.80
N THR A 7 -3.01 7.83 -19.57
CA THR A 7 -3.18 6.44 -19.12
C THR A 7 -1.85 5.77 -18.83
N LEU A 8 -0.86 5.87 -19.74
CA LEU A 8 0.47 5.30 -19.51
C LEU A 8 1.18 5.94 -18.32
N LYS A 9 1.01 7.25 -18.12
CA LYS A 9 1.56 7.93 -16.96
C LYS A 9 0.93 7.41 -15.66
N ALA A 10 -0.39 7.25 -15.62
CA ALA A 10 -1.11 6.71 -14.48
C ALA A 10 -0.76 5.24 -14.19
N MET A 11 -0.48 4.43 -15.21
CA MET A 11 0.00 3.05 -15.02
C MET A 11 1.42 3.01 -14.46
N ASN A 12 2.27 3.99 -14.81
CA ASN A 12 3.63 4.10 -14.29
C ASN A 12 3.66 4.61 -12.83
N GLU A 13 2.51 5.05 -12.30
CA GLU A 13 2.35 5.42 -10.88
C GLU A 13 2.00 4.21 -10.00
N ILE A 14 1.72 3.04 -10.59
CA ILE A 14 1.52 1.79 -9.84
C ILE A 14 2.88 1.32 -9.34
N GLN A 15 3.04 1.26 -8.03
CA GLN A 15 4.29 0.91 -7.35
C GLN A 15 4.23 -0.46 -6.69
N ALA A 16 3.06 -0.92 -6.27
CA ALA A 16 2.90 -2.20 -5.58
C ALA A 16 1.57 -2.90 -5.89
N VAL A 17 1.43 -4.13 -5.37
CA VAL A 17 0.17 -4.87 -5.36
C VAL A 17 -0.12 -5.28 -3.92
N CYS A 18 -1.32 -4.97 -3.44
CA CYS A 18 -1.74 -5.34 -2.08
C CYS A 18 -1.60 -6.85 -1.87
N TRP A 19 -0.84 -7.25 -0.85
CA TRP A 19 -0.60 -8.65 -0.55
C TRP A 19 -1.89 -9.44 -0.27
N GLU A 20 -2.91 -8.81 0.31
CA GLU A 20 -4.15 -9.47 0.71
C GLU A 20 -5.18 -9.52 -0.42
N CYS A 21 -5.64 -8.37 -0.91
CA CYS A 21 -6.74 -8.29 -1.87
C CYS A 21 -6.30 -8.22 -3.34
N LYS A 22 -4.99 -8.20 -3.61
CA LYS A 22 -4.39 -8.24 -4.97
C LYS A 22 -4.76 -7.06 -5.89
N ILE A 23 -5.15 -5.92 -5.31
CA ILE A 23 -5.34 -4.68 -6.07
C ILE A 23 -4.01 -3.97 -6.30
N GLU A 24 -3.89 -3.26 -7.42
CA GLU A 24 -2.75 -2.37 -7.73
C GLU A 24 -2.78 -1.16 -6.79
N LEU A 25 -1.59 -0.76 -6.30
CA LEU A 25 -1.41 0.35 -5.38
C LEU A 25 -0.46 1.39 -5.96
N ARG A 26 -0.86 2.65 -5.84
CA ARG A 26 0.03 3.80 -6.01
C ARG A 26 0.87 3.99 -4.76
N GLU A 27 1.94 4.76 -4.86
CA GLU A 27 2.85 5.05 -3.74
C GLU A 27 2.10 5.58 -2.51
N GLU A 28 1.13 6.48 -2.70
CA GLU A 28 0.32 7.06 -1.62
C GLU A 28 -0.71 6.09 -1.01
N GLU A 29 -0.92 4.92 -1.62
CA GLU A 29 -1.88 3.90 -1.20
C GLU A 29 -1.20 2.72 -0.47
N ILE A 30 0.13 2.71 -0.41
CA ILE A 30 0.92 1.64 0.20
C ILE A 30 0.98 1.83 1.72
N TYR A 31 0.54 0.79 2.44
CA TYR A 31 0.73 0.65 3.88
C TYR A 31 1.59 -0.58 4.15
N THR A 32 2.64 -0.43 4.95
CA THR A 32 3.55 -1.52 5.27
C THR A 32 3.18 -2.14 6.61
N ILE A 33 3.07 -3.47 6.63
CA ILE A 33 2.92 -4.25 7.86
C ILE A 33 4.22 -5.00 8.09
N THR A 34 4.79 -4.83 9.27
CA THR A 34 6.03 -5.49 9.68
C THR A 34 5.80 -6.44 10.85
N ASP A 35 6.55 -7.53 10.90
CA ASP A 35 6.62 -8.42 12.07
C ASP A 35 7.57 -7.88 13.17
N GLY A 36 8.08 -6.66 13.00
CA GLY A 36 9.05 -6.03 13.88
C GLY A 36 10.49 -6.54 13.69
N ASN A 37 10.72 -7.50 12.79
CA ASN A 37 12.03 -8.07 12.53
C ASN A 37 12.44 -7.87 11.06
N SER A 38 11.96 -8.74 10.17
CA SER A 38 12.52 -8.90 8.82
C SER A 38 11.46 -9.02 7.73
N LEU A 39 10.22 -9.35 8.10
CA LEU A 39 9.14 -9.47 7.14
C LEU A 39 8.39 -8.14 7.08
N HIS A 40 8.39 -7.53 5.90
CA HIS A 40 7.53 -6.42 5.55
C HIS A 40 6.63 -6.85 4.40
N ILE A 41 5.33 -6.56 4.51
CA ILE A 41 4.38 -6.75 3.43
C ILE A 41 3.64 -5.45 3.16
N GLU A 42 3.36 -5.19 1.90
CA GLU A 42 2.64 -4.02 1.43
C GLU A 42 1.15 -4.36 1.24
N VAL A 43 0.27 -3.53 1.79
CA VAL A 43 -1.18 -3.69 1.72
C VAL A 43 -1.86 -2.35 1.47
N CYS A 44 -3.12 -2.37 1.01
CA CYS A 44 -3.94 -1.16 0.93
C CYS A 44 -4.45 -0.72 2.30
N PHE A 45 -4.91 0.54 2.40
CA PHE A 45 -5.51 1.09 3.61
C PHE A 45 -6.63 0.23 4.20
N ASP A 46 -7.52 -0.32 3.37
CA ASP A 46 -8.64 -1.13 3.85
C ASP A 46 -8.17 -2.44 4.50
N CYS A 47 -7.19 -3.11 3.88
CA CYS A 47 -6.59 -4.32 4.44
C CYS A 47 -5.76 -4.02 5.69
N TYR A 48 -5.04 -2.89 5.71
CA TYR A 48 -4.33 -2.39 6.88
C TYR A 48 -5.29 -2.16 8.06
N LYS A 49 -6.39 -1.42 7.84
CA LYS A 49 -7.40 -1.13 8.85
C LYS A 49 -8.11 -2.39 9.37
N ASN A 50 -8.43 -3.33 8.48
CA ASN A 50 -9.03 -4.60 8.86
C ASN A 50 -8.10 -5.47 9.73
N ARG A 51 -6.78 -5.35 9.56
CA ARG A 51 -5.78 -5.96 10.46
C ARG A 51 -5.62 -5.20 11.78
N GLY A 52 -5.65 -3.87 11.75
CA GLY A 52 -5.52 -2.99 12.91
C GLY A 52 -6.69 -3.04 13.92
N ALA A 53 -7.78 -3.75 13.62
CA ALA A 53 -8.77 -4.15 14.64
C ALA A 53 -8.23 -5.23 15.60
N GLY A 54 -7.07 -5.83 15.31
CA GLY A 54 -6.42 -6.86 16.13
C GLY A 54 -5.22 -6.39 16.94
N GLU A 55 -4.28 -5.63 16.38
CA GLU A 55 -3.03 -5.27 17.08
C GLU A 55 -2.40 -4.03 16.40
N LEU A 56 -2.72 -2.85 16.92
CA LEU A 56 -1.96 -1.61 16.65
C LEU A 56 -0.80 -1.55 17.64
N THR A 57 0.28 -2.25 17.36
CA THR A 57 1.56 -1.99 18.02
C THR A 57 2.52 -1.40 16.99
N GLU A 58 2.78 -0.11 17.22
CA GLU A 58 3.97 0.64 16.78
C GLU A 58 3.94 1.21 15.36
N LEU A 59 3.28 2.38 15.30
CA LEU A 59 3.56 3.55 14.44
C LEU A 59 4.85 3.45 13.59
N ASP A 60 4.67 3.36 12.28
CA ASP A 60 5.71 3.59 11.27
C ASP A 60 6.14 5.08 11.26
N PRO A 61 7.43 5.41 11.46
CA PRO A 61 7.91 6.77 11.52
C PRO A 61 8.35 7.30 10.14
N PHE A 62 7.51 7.29 9.13
CA PHE A 62 7.80 7.98 7.87
C PHE A 62 6.58 8.72 7.32
N HIS A 63 6.27 9.85 7.96
CA HIS A 63 5.63 10.99 7.30
C HIS A 63 6.51 12.21 7.55
N GLY A 64 7.38 12.52 6.58
CA GLY A 64 8.27 13.68 6.56
C GLY A 64 8.84 13.89 5.17
#